data_AF-A0A812S2E4-F1
#
_entry.id   AF-A0A812S2E4-F1
#
_cell.length_a   1.000
_cell.length_b   1.000
_cell.length_c   1.000
_cell.angle_alpha   90.00
_cell.angle_beta   90.00
_cell.angle_gamma   90.00
#
_symmetry.space_group_name_H-M   'P 1'
#
loop_
_entity.id
_entity.type
_entity.pdbx_description
1 polymer ?
#
loop_
_entity_poly.entity_id
_entity_poly.type
_entity_poly.pdbx_seq_one_letter_code
_entity_poly.pdbx_strand_id
1 'polypeptide(L)'
;MSYSTAGKAALIEQLSSVFVARGYDGATLNHLAEATGLSKASLYHHFPGGKPEMSAVLVRHAIADLQRQAFSQLHGSNAPAERLEDFIKGFSSYTRNGSTDCLLAVFSHHRTASADDEQQIQNIATQFADWHNALTAVFEEAGCKPKRAAQVAMRQFPSARLRRNRTDDFIRRLVRENELTCNDLIYPMFIIEGTQQRTDVASMPGIERLSVDLIAAEAEKVAELGIPAIALFPNVDPSRRSLDGAEAYNPEGLVPSAVRAIKAAVPELGVITDAALDPYTTHGQDGIVDADNYVANDITVAALCKQAMVCSEAGADIIAPSDMMDGRVGAIRSALDNIEHINTKIMAYSAKYASAYYGPFRDAVGSSSNLGSGSKQTYQMDPANGDEALQEIALDIEEGADMVMVKPGMPYLDVVRRVKDTFAVPTFAYQVSGEYAMHMAAINNGWLTPAVITESLVCFKRAGADGVLTYFAKQVAQALKD
;
A
#
# COMPACT_ATOMS: atom_id res chain seq x y z
N MET A 1 -7.59 68.83 -8.61
CA MET A 1 -6.38 68.60 -9.44
C MET A 1 -6.23 67.10 -9.62
N SER A 2 -6.22 66.60 -10.86
CA SER A 2 -5.99 65.18 -11.14
C SER A 2 -4.51 64.85 -10.95
N TYR A 3 -4.17 63.99 -9.99
CA TYR A 3 -2.81 63.46 -9.88
C TYR A 3 -2.50 62.56 -11.08
N SER A 4 -1.30 62.68 -11.64
CA SER A 4 -0.79 61.75 -12.63
C SER A 4 -0.68 60.33 -12.03
N THR A 5 -0.66 59.31 -12.88
CA THR A 5 -0.48 57.89 -12.49
C THR A 5 0.75 57.69 -11.58
N ALA A 6 1.81 58.49 -11.79
CA ALA A 6 3.01 58.51 -10.97
C ALA A 6 2.78 59.06 -9.55
N GLY A 7 1.93 60.09 -9.38
CA GLY A 7 1.59 60.65 -8.08
C GLY A 7 0.75 59.70 -7.20
N LYS A 8 -0.07 58.85 -7.83
CA LYS A 8 -0.87 57.85 -7.11
C LYS A 8 -0.02 56.67 -6.61
N ALA A 9 1.01 56.27 -7.35
CA ALA A 9 1.95 55.23 -6.93
C ALA A 9 2.79 55.66 -5.72
N ALA A 10 3.33 56.88 -5.76
CA ALA A 10 4.09 57.45 -4.65
C ALA A 10 3.23 57.57 -3.37
N LEU A 11 1.96 57.97 -3.53
CA LEU A 11 1.01 58.05 -2.41
C LEU A 11 0.76 56.66 -1.78
N ILE A 12 0.59 55.61 -2.59
CA ILE A 12 0.39 54.24 -2.12
C ILE A 12 1.62 53.74 -1.36
N GLU A 13 2.83 53.98 -1.87
CA GLU A 13 4.08 53.57 -1.23
C GLU A 13 4.28 54.25 0.14
N GLN A 14 4.04 55.56 0.21
CA GLN A 14 4.12 56.33 1.45
C GLN A 14 3.12 55.85 2.50
N LEU A 15 1.86 55.63 2.11
CA LEU A 15 0.84 55.10 3.02
C LEU A 15 1.18 53.69 3.48
N SER A 16 1.62 52.81 2.56
CA SER A 16 2.09 51.45 2.87
C SER A 16 3.17 51.45 3.94
N SER A 17 4.18 52.32 3.82
CA SER A 17 5.28 52.40 4.79
C SER A 17 4.81 52.69 6.22
N VAL A 18 3.79 53.54 6.38
CA VAL A 18 3.22 53.89 7.69
C VAL A 18 2.45 52.72 8.28
N PHE A 19 1.66 52.02 7.47
CA PHE A 19 0.89 50.86 7.93
C PHE A 19 1.78 49.69 8.28
N VAL A 20 2.84 49.42 7.51
CA VAL A 20 3.85 48.42 7.87
C VAL A 20 4.52 48.77 9.19
N ALA A 21 4.97 50.02 9.36
CA ALA A 21 5.70 50.42 10.55
C ALA A 21 4.85 50.48 11.82
N ARG A 22 3.53 50.69 11.72
CA ARG A 22 2.67 51.00 12.88
C ARG A 22 1.46 50.09 13.03
N GLY A 23 1.27 49.13 12.13
CA GLY A 23 0.06 48.31 12.03
C GLY A 23 -1.16 49.12 11.61
N TYR A 24 -2.30 48.44 11.41
CA TYR A 24 -3.56 49.12 11.10
C TYR A 24 -3.90 50.10 12.22
N ASP A 25 -4.09 49.68 13.46
CA ASP A 25 -4.56 50.55 14.55
C ASP A 25 -3.63 51.73 14.86
N GLY A 26 -2.30 51.52 14.87
CA GLY A 26 -1.31 52.55 15.18
C GLY A 26 -1.09 53.60 14.08
N ALA A 27 -1.50 53.34 12.84
CA ALA A 27 -1.44 54.29 11.73
C ALA A 27 -2.55 55.36 11.84
N THR A 28 -2.37 56.37 12.69
CA THR A 28 -3.32 57.49 12.81
C THR A 28 -3.34 58.35 11.54
N LEU A 29 -4.44 59.09 11.32
CA LEU A 29 -4.53 60.05 10.21
C LEU A 29 -3.46 61.16 10.27
N ASN A 30 -2.91 61.46 11.45
CA ASN A 30 -1.77 62.36 11.57
C ASN A 30 -0.52 61.75 10.94
N HIS A 31 -0.22 60.48 11.26
CA HIS A 31 0.94 59.78 10.69
C HIS A 31 0.84 59.65 9.17
N LEU A 32 -0.37 59.36 8.67
CA LEU A 32 -0.63 59.25 7.22
C LEU A 32 -0.49 60.61 6.51
N ALA A 33 -0.98 61.69 7.12
CA ALA A 33 -0.84 63.05 6.60
C ALA A 33 0.63 63.50 6.57
N GLU A 34 1.37 63.22 7.64
CA GLU A 34 2.79 63.56 7.77
C GLU A 34 3.65 62.84 6.73
N ALA A 35 3.44 61.52 6.56
CA ALA A 35 4.21 60.72 5.61
C ALA A 35 3.94 61.06 4.14
N THR A 36 2.74 61.55 3.83
CA THR A 36 2.33 61.89 2.46
C THR A 36 2.51 63.37 2.12
N GLY A 37 2.75 64.21 3.13
CA GLY A 37 2.75 65.66 3.00
C GLY A 37 1.36 66.26 2.71
N LEU A 38 0.29 65.45 2.79
CA LEU A 38 -1.08 65.87 2.52
C LEU A 38 -1.79 66.31 3.81
N SER A 39 -2.71 67.26 3.69
CA SER A 39 -3.63 67.55 4.80
C SER A 39 -4.63 66.41 5.01
N LYS A 40 -5.17 66.28 6.22
CA LYS A 40 -6.24 65.30 6.50
C LYS A 40 -7.44 65.45 5.56
N ALA A 41 -7.83 66.69 5.27
CA ALA A 41 -8.92 66.98 4.35
C ALA A 41 -8.60 66.49 2.92
N SER A 42 -7.34 66.62 2.49
CA SER A 42 -6.88 66.10 1.21
C SER A 42 -6.87 64.56 1.19
N LEU A 43 -6.47 63.91 2.30
CA LEU A 43 -6.56 62.45 2.41
C LEU A 43 -8.00 61.94 2.32
N TYR A 44 -8.96 62.61 2.97
CA TYR A 44 -10.39 62.28 2.83
C TYR A 44 -10.95 62.58 1.43
N HIS A 45 -10.41 63.58 0.73
CA HIS A 45 -10.75 63.80 -0.68
C HIS A 45 -10.28 62.62 -1.55
N HIS A 46 -9.11 62.03 -1.25
CA HIS A 46 -8.57 60.91 -2.00
C HIS A 46 -9.18 59.55 -1.61
N PHE A 47 -9.56 59.41 -0.34
CA PHE A 47 -10.16 58.22 0.25
C PHE A 47 -11.35 58.65 1.12
N PRO A 48 -12.53 58.90 0.53
CA PRO A 48 -13.73 59.32 1.26
C PRO A 48 -14.14 58.37 2.39
N GLY A 49 -13.90 57.06 2.22
CA GLY A 49 -14.09 56.04 3.25
C GLY A 49 -13.00 56.00 4.32
N GLY A 50 -12.02 56.91 4.24
CA GLY A 50 -10.96 57.08 5.23
C GLY A 50 -10.01 55.88 5.28
N LYS A 51 -9.58 55.55 6.50
CA LYS A 51 -8.56 54.53 6.77
C LYS A 51 -8.95 53.10 6.28
N PRO A 52 -10.21 52.65 6.39
CA PRO A 52 -10.67 51.40 5.75
C PRO A 52 -10.52 51.37 4.23
N GLU A 53 -10.88 52.45 3.54
CA GLU A 53 -10.72 52.51 2.08
C GLU A 53 -9.25 52.51 1.68
N MET A 54 -8.40 53.23 2.44
CA MET A 54 -6.95 53.22 2.25
C MET A 54 -6.40 51.79 2.38
N SER A 55 -6.72 51.06 3.46
CA SER A 55 -6.23 49.69 3.64
C SER A 55 -6.70 48.76 2.52
N ALA A 56 -7.96 48.86 2.09
CA ALA A 56 -8.48 48.06 0.98
C ALA A 56 -7.72 48.31 -0.33
N VAL A 57 -7.40 49.57 -0.64
CA VAL A 57 -6.59 49.94 -1.81
C VAL A 57 -5.17 49.38 -1.69
N LEU A 58 -4.54 49.50 -0.52
CA LEU A 58 -3.19 49.00 -0.29
C LEU A 58 -3.11 47.47 -0.37
N VAL A 59 -4.09 46.74 0.17
CA VAL A 59 -4.17 45.28 0.05
C VAL A 59 -4.29 44.84 -1.40
N ARG A 60 -5.20 45.46 -2.17
CA ARG A 60 -5.34 45.16 -3.61
C ARG A 60 -4.04 45.43 -4.37
N HIS A 61 -3.34 46.51 -4.03
CA HIS A 61 -2.06 46.84 -4.64
C HIS A 61 -0.99 45.78 -4.30
N ALA A 62 -0.88 45.38 -3.04
CA ALA A 62 0.06 44.35 -2.59
C ALA A 62 -0.20 42.99 -3.28
N ILE A 63 -1.47 42.61 -3.43
CA ILE A 63 -1.85 41.39 -4.18
C ILE A 63 -1.42 41.48 -5.64
N ALA A 64 -1.76 42.57 -6.32
CA ALA A 64 -1.43 42.74 -7.73
C ALA A 64 0.09 42.77 -7.96
N ASP A 65 0.83 43.32 -7.01
CA ASP A 65 2.29 43.36 -7.08
C ASP A 65 2.92 42.00 -6.84
N LEU A 66 2.47 41.26 -5.81
CA LEU A 66 2.90 39.88 -5.55
C LEU A 66 2.53 38.94 -6.72
N GLN A 67 1.34 39.12 -7.31
CA GLN A 67 0.94 38.40 -8.52
C GLN A 67 1.91 38.66 -9.66
N ARG A 68 2.24 39.92 -9.94
CA ARG A 68 3.15 40.28 -11.04
C ARG A 68 4.57 39.77 -10.79
N GLN A 69 5.10 39.96 -9.60
CA GLN A 69 6.51 39.69 -9.31
C GLN A 69 6.81 38.21 -9.08
N ALA A 70 5.86 37.43 -8.54
CA ALA A 70 6.08 36.03 -8.20
C ALA A 70 5.16 35.07 -8.95
N PHE A 71 3.84 35.17 -8.75
CA PHE A 71 2.91 34.12 -9.18
C PHE A 71 2.66 34.07 -10.69
N SER A 72 2.86 35.18 -11.41
CA SER A 72 2.80 35.23 -12.88
C SER A 72 3.78 34.25 -13.54
N GLN A 73 4.91 33.98 -12.89
CA GLN A 73 5.96 33.08 -13.39
C GLN A 73 5.48 31.62 -13.48
N LEU A 74 4.46 31.24 -12.70
CA LEU A 74 3.91 29.88 -12.70
C LEU A 74 3.08 29.55 -13.95
N HIS A 75 2.61 30.56 -14.67
CA HIS A 75 1.73 30.41 -15.85
C HIS A 75 2.49 30.44 -17.19
N GLY A 76 3.82 30.48 -17.18
CA GLY A 76 4.65 30.51 -18.39
C GLY A 76 4.77 29.17 -19.13
N SER A 77 5.39 29.19 -20.30
CA SER A 77 5.67 27.99 -21.12
C SER A 77 7.03 27.33 -20.82
N ASN A 78 7.81 27.87 -19.88
CA ASN A 78 9.10 27.32 -19.48
C ASN A 78 8.93 25.98 -18.74
N ALA A 79 10.01 25.23 -18.61
CA ALA A 79 9.99 23.96 -17.88
C ALA A 79 9.48 24.17 -16.43
N PRO A 80 8.74 23.21 -15.84
CA PRO A 80 8.17 23.35 -14.50
C PRO A 80 9.19 23.75 -13.42
N ALA A 81 10.40 23.20 -13.47
CA ALA A 81 11.48 23.53 -12.53
C ALA A 81 11.94 24.99 -12.67
N GLU A 82 12.10 25.49 -13.89
CA GLU A 82 12.50 26.88 -14.16
C GLU A 82 11.42 27.86 -13.68
N ARG A 83 10.14 27.56 -13.93
CA ARG A 83 9.02 28.37 -13.42
C ARG A 83 8.98 28.43 -11.90
N LEU A 84 9.27 27.32 -11.22
CA LEU A 84 9.37 27.27 -9.76
C LEU A 84 10.55 28.09 -9.25
N GLU A 85 11.71 28.01 -9.90
CA GLU A 85 12.87 28.83 -9.53
C GLU A 85 12.61 30.32 -9.69
N ASP A 86 11.98 30.72 -10.79
CA ASP A 86 11.66 32.12 -11.08
C ASP A 86 10.56 32.64 -10.15
N PHE A 87 9.57 31.80 -9.82
CA PHE A 87 8.62 32.09 -8.74
C PHE A 87 9.35 32.31 -7.40
N ILE A 88 10.29 31.43 -7.02
CA ILE A 88 11.04 31.56 -5.76
C ILE A 88 11.89 32.84 -5.75
N LYS A 89 12.55 33.17 -6.87
CA LYS A 89 13.34 34.41 -7.01
C LYS A 89 12.44 35.64 -6.91
N GLY A 90 11.31 35.65 -7.63
CA GLY A 90 10.33 36.73 -7.62
C GLY A 90 9.73 36.95 -6.24
N PHE A 91 9.30 35.88 -5.58
CA PHE A 91 8.78 35.91 -4.20
C PHE A 91 9.85 36.35 -3.19
N SER A 92 11.08 35.87 -3.35
CA SER A 92 12.23 36.29 -2.53
C SER A 92 12.56 37.78 -2.72
N SER A 93 12.46 38.28 -3.95
CA SER A 93 12.71 39.69 -4.26
C SER A 93 11.60 40.58 -3.66
N TYR A 94 10.34 40.19 -3.83
CA TYR A 94 9.19 40.88 -3.24
C TYR A 94 9.31 40.97 -1.70
N THR A 95 9.80 39.91 -1.06
CA THR A 95 9.99 39.88 0.40
C THR A 95 11.29 40.55 0.90
N ARG A 96 12.34 40.67 0.07
CA ARG A 96 13.62 41.32 0.44
C ARG A 96 13.69 42.81 0.12
N ASN A 97 12.95 43.32 -0.87
CA ASN A 97 12.99 44.73 -1.28
C ASN A 97 12.01 45.64 -0.51
N GLY A 98 11.26 45.13 0.46
CA GLY A 98 10.41 45.94 1.34
C GLY A 98 10.65 45.55 2.80
N SER A 99 11.03 46.51 3.63
CA SER A 99 11.19 46.39 5.08
C SER A 99 10.08 45.52 5.71
N THR A 100 10.48 44.42 6.35
CA THR A 100 9.73 43.62 7.34
C THR A 100 8.22 43.83 7.41
N ASP A 101 7.48 42.78 7.04
CA ASP A 101 6.03 42.54 7.14
C ASP A 101 5.22 42.84 5.88
N CYS A 102 4.86 41.77 5.18
CA CYS A 102 3.90 41.77 4.10
C CYS A 102 2.65 42.54 4.53
N LEU A 103 2.22 43.56 3.77
CA LEU A 103 0.98 44.31 4.05
C LEU A 103 -0.22 43.37 4.21
N LEU A 104 -0.23 42.25 3.47
CA LEU A 104 -1.23 41.19 3.67
C LEU A 104 -1.19 40.64 5.10
N ALA A 105 -0.01 40.36 5.66
CA ALA A 105 0.14 39.90 7.04
C ALA A 105 -0.30 40.96 8.07
N VAL A 106 0.02 42.23 7.83
CA VAL A 106 -0.37 43.38 8.68
C VAL A 106 -1.90 43.53 8.73
N PHE A 107 -2.56 43.46 7.58
CA PHE A 107 -4.02 43.62 7.50
C PHE A 107 -4.79 42.32 7.79
N SER A 108 -4.17 41.15 7.74
CA SER A 108 -4.79 39.86 8.12
C SER A 108 -5.13 39.77 9.61
N HIS A 109 -4.47 40.55 10.46
CA HIS A 109 -4.65 40.53 11.92
C HIS A 109 -5.72 41.49 12.43
N HIS A 110 -6.20 42.42 11.60
CA HIS A 110 -7.21 43.39 12.00
C HIS A 110 -8.59 42.94 11.52
N ARG A 111 -9.46 42.53 12.46
CA ARG A 111 -10.87 42.22 12.18
C ARG A 111 -11.74 43.36 12.67
N THR A 112 -12.32 44.12 11.75
CA THR A 112 -13.54 44.89 12.02
C THR A 112 -14.73 44.16 11.40
N ALA A 113 -15.89 44.25 12.05
CA ALA A 113 -17.09 43.48 11.73
C ALA A 113 -18.01 44.23 10.74
N SER A 114 -17.47 44.72 9.61
CA SER A 114 -18.25 45.38 8.56
C SER A 114 -18.45 44.48 7.34
N ALA A 115 -19.54 44.67 6.58
CA ALA A 115 -19.82 43.89 5.37
C ALA A 115 -18.76 44.07 4.26
N ASP A 116 -18.10 45.23 4.22
CA ASP A 116 -17.00 45.50 3.30
C ASP A 116 -15.73 44.69 3.64
N ASP A 117 -15.54 44.36 4.92
CA ASP A 117 -14.42 43.52 5.39
C ASP A 117 -14.61 42.05 4.95
N GLU A 118 -15.84 41.52 4.98
CA GLU A 118 -16.15 40.16 4.53
C GLU A 118 -15.88 39.98 3.03
N GLN A 119 -16.31 40.93 2.20
CA GLN A 119 -16.06 40.89 0.77
C GLN A 119 -14.55 40.96 0.45
N GLN A 120 -13.80 41.77 1.21
CA GLN A 120 -12.36 41.87 1.05
C GLN A 120 -11.64 40.58 1.48
N ILE A 121 -12.04 39.96 2.59
CA ILE A 121 -11.52 38.66 3.04
C ILE A 121 -11.80 37.59 1.98
N GLN A 122 -13.01 37.56 1.43
CA GLN A 122 -13.37 36.60 0.38
C GLN A 122 -12.51 36.79 -0.87
N ASN A 123 -12.29 38.03 -1.30
CA ASN A 123 -11.43 38.32 -2.46
C ASN A 123 -9.98 37.88 -2.24
N ILE A 124 -9.44 38.08 -1.02
CA ILE A 124 -8.10 37.60 -0.65
C ILE A 124 -8.07 36.06 -0.68
N ALA A 125 -9.07 35.40 -0.07
CA ALA A 125 -9.15 33.94 -0.03
C ALA A 125 -9.21 33.32 -1.43
N THR A 126 -10.02 33.90 -2.34
CA THR A 126 -10.06 33.49 -3.76
C THR A 126 -8.68 33.61 -4.40
N GLN A 127 -7.97 34.71 -4.16
CA GLN A 127 -6.64 34.91 -4.73
C GLN A 127 -5.62 33.88 -4.24
N PHE A 128 -5.64 33.54 -2.94
CA PHE A 128 -4.79 32.47 -2.40
C PHE A 128 -5.14 31.11 -3.00
N ALA A 129 -6.43 30.82 -3.23
CA ALA A 129 -6.85 29.60 -3.90
C ALA A 129 -6.30 29.52 -5.33
N ASP A 130 -6.35 30.61 -6.09
CA ASP A 130 -5.79 30.67 -7.45
C ASP A 130 -4.27 30.43 -7.45
N TRP A 131 -3.56 31.00 -6.48
CA TRP A 131 -2.12 30.77 -6.28
C TRP A 131 -1.79 29.32 -5.93
N HIS A 132 -2.59 28.69 -5.08
CA HIS A 132 -2.44 27.27 -4.77
C HIS A 132 -2.67 26.40 -6.00
N ASN A 133 -3.72 26.68 -6.78
CA ASN A 133 -4.04 25.96 -8.01
C ASN A 133 -2.90 26.09 -9.04
N ALA A 134 -2.32 27.28 -9.18
CA ALA A 134 -1.17 27.51 -10.07
C ALA A 134 0.04 26.67 -9.66
N LEU A 135 0.37 26.62 -8.36
CA LEU A 135 1.46 25.77 -7.85
C LEU A 135 1.17 24.27 -8.03
N THR A 136 -0.07 23.83 -7.76
CA THR A 136 -0.49 22.44 -7.96
C THR A 136 -0.35 22.03 -9.42
N ALA A 137 -0.80 22.86 -10.38
CA ALA A 137 -0.67 22.57 -11.81
C ALA A 137 0.80 22.40 -12.22
N VAL A 138 1.70 23.28 -11.76
CA VAL A 138 3.14 23.16 -12.05
C VAL A 138 3.73 21.87 -11.47
N PHE A 139 3.32 21.45 -10.28
CA PHE A 139 3.74 20.17 -9.71
C PHE A 139 3.19 18.97 -10.49
N GLU A 140 1.96 19.02 -10.98
CA GLU A 140 1.38 17.97 -11.82
C GLU A 140 2.11 17.85 -13.16
N GLU A 141 2.40 18.97 -13.81
CA GLU A 141 3.21 19.02 -15.04
C GLU A 141 4.63 18.47 -14.82
N ALA A 142 5.19 18.63 -13.61
CA ALA A 142 6.46 18.02 -13.21
C ALA A 142 6.38 16.51 -12.90
N GLY A 143 5.22 15.89 -13.13
CA GLY A 143 4.98 14.45 -12.91
C GLY A 143 4.51 14.08 -11.50
N CYS A 144 4.15 15.05 -10.66
CA CYS A 144 3.60 14.77 -9.34
C CYS A 144 2.13 14.33 -9.46
N LYS A 145 1.74 13.21 -8.83
CA LYS A 145 0.34 12.78 -8.83
C LYS A 145 -0.57 13.88 -8.24
N PRO A 146 -1.79 14.11 -8.78
CA PRO A 146 -2.65 15.24 -8.39
C PRO A 146 -2.85 15.42 -6.87
N LYS A 147 -3.13 14.31 -6.15
CA LYS A 147 -3.27 14.33 -4.68
C LYS A 147 -2.00 14.81 -3.96
N ARG A 148 -0.82 14.44 -4.45
CA ARG A 148 0.48 14.82 -3.88
C ARG A 148 0.80 16.28 -4.19
N ALA A 149 0.55 16.72 -5.41
CA ALA A 149 0.71 18.10 -5.86
C ALA A 149 -0.10 19.08 -4.99
N ALA A 150 -1.39 18.77 -4.76
CA ALA A 150 -2.26 19.56 -3.89
C ALA A 150 -1.78 19.57 -2.42
N GLN A 151 -1.33 18.43 -1.89
CA GLN A 151 -0.84 18.35 -0.51
C GLN A 151 0.44 19.16 -0.28
N VAL A 152 1.39 19.11 -1.21
CA VAL A 152 2.66 19.86 -1.13
C VAL A 152 2.40 21.37 -1.22
N ALA A 153 1.43 21.77 -2.05
CA ALA A 153 1.02 23.17 -2.16
C ALA A 153 0.35 23.72 -0.88
N MET A 154 -0.23 22.87 -0.01
CA MET A 154 -1.06 23.31 1.13
C MET A 154 -0.49 23.03 2.52
N ARG A 155 0.36 22.00 2.71
CA ARG A 155 0.85 21.59 4.04
C ARG A 155 2.31 21.97 4.25
N GLN A 156 2.55 23.16 4.80
CA GLN A 156 3.91 23.61 5.12
C GLN A 156 4.19 23.65 6.63
N PHE A 157 5.42 23.35 7.02
CA PHE A 157 5.89 23.62 8.38
C PHE A 157 6.05 25.16 8.55
N PRO A 158 5.70 25.76 9.70
CA PRO A 158 5.30 25.13 10.96
C PRO A 158 3.79 24.92 11.15
N SER A 159 2.94 25.33 10.22
CA SER A 159 1.48 25.22 10.35
C SER A 159 1.04 23.75 10.34
N ALA A 160 1.59 22.93 9.45
CA ALA A 160 1.42 21.48 9.42
C ALA A 160 2.53 20.77 10.23
N ARG A 161 2.18 20.17 11.38
CA ARG A 161 3.07 19.32 12.19
C ARG A 161 2.49 17.93 12.34
N LEU A 162 2.97 16.99 11.53
CA LEU A 162 2.49 15.61 11.54
C LEU A 162 2.70 14.89 12.88
N ARG A 163 3.64 15.37 13.71
CA ARG A 163 3.86 14.87 15.08
C ARG A 163 2.66 15.12 16.01
N ARG A 164 1.76 16.07 15.72
CA ARG A 164 0.54 16.29 16.52
C ARG A 164 -0.35 15.05 16.54
N ASN A 165 -0.46 14.35 15.41
CA ASN A 165 -1.19 13.08 15.35
C ASN A 165 -0.46 11.90 16.01
N ARG A 166 0.75 12.13 16.54
CA ARG A 166 1.63 11.12 17.13
C ARG A 166 1.90 11.39 18.61
N THR A 167 1.30 12.40 19.23
CA THR A 167 1.59 12.71 20.64
C THR A 167 0.98 11.68 21.56
N ASP A 168 -0.30 11.36 21.35
CA ASP A 168 -1.11 10.59 22.27
C ASP A 168 -1.62 9.30 21.61
N ASP A 169 -1.72 8.22 22.39
CA ASP A 169 -2.20 6.93 21.88
C ASP A 169 -3.61 7.03 21.29
N PHE A 170 -4.53 7.72 21.95
CA PHE A 170 -5.90 7.86 21.46
C PHE A 170 -5.97 8.55 20.09
N ILE A 171 -5.10 9.53 19.84
CA ILE A 171 -5.01 10.18 18.52
C ILE A 171 -4.42 9.22 17.50
N ARG A 172 -3.36 8.49 17.85
CA ARG A 172 -2.75 7.48 16.97
C ARG A 172 -3.75 6.40 16.57
N ARG A 173 -4.63 6.00 17.49
CA ARG A 173 -5.74 5.06 17.23
C ARG A 173 -6.78 5.66 16.28
N LEU A 174 -7.22 6.91 16.52
CA LEU A 174 -8.20 7.59 15.67
C LEU A 174 -7.74 7.77 14.21
N VAL A 175 -6.43 7.97 14.00
CA VAL A 175 -5.86 8.25 12.67
C VAL A 175 -5.17 7.03 12.05
N ARG A 176 -5.26 5.86 12.67
CA ARG A 176 -4.66 4.63 12.16
C ARG A 176 -5.38 4.21 10.88
N GLU A 177 -4.62 3.97 9.82
CA GLU A 177 -5.17 3.66 8.50
C GLU A 177 -5.49 2.18 8.30
N ASN A 178 -4.80 1.28 9.02
CA ASN A 178 -4.91 -0.16 8.85
C ASN A 178 -4.85 -0.86 10.21
N GLU A 179 -5.62 -1.93 10.34
CA GLU A 179 -5.66 -2.80 11.50
C GLU A 179 -5.56 -4.25 11.04
N LEU A 180 -4.92 -5.09 11.87
CA LEU A 180 -4.80 -6.52 11.64
C LEU A 180 -5.78 -7.23 12.57
N THR A 181 -6.50 -8.21 12.03
CA THR A 181 -7.50 -9.02 12.74
C THR A 181 -7.27 -10.50 12.44
N CYS A 182 -7.91 -11.40 13.20
CA CYS A 182 -7.83 -12.84 12.91
C CYS A 182 -8.38 -13.20 11.52
N ASN A 183 -9.31 -12.39 10.98
CA ASN A 183 -9.89 -12.59 9.65
C ASN A 183 -8.87 -12.46 8.51
N ASP A 184 -7.70 -11.87 8.80
CA ASP A 184 -6.64 -11.65 7.83
C ASP A 184 -5.63 -12.82 7.79
N LEU A 185 -5.78 -13.82 8.66
CA LEU A 185 -4.77 -14.85 8.87
C LEU A 185 -5.18 -16.17 8.20
N ILE A 186 -4.25 -16.77 7.46
CA ILE A 186 -4.37 -18.15 6.97
C ILE A 186 -3.16 -18.92 7.51
N TYR A 187 -3.39 -20.07 8.13
CA TYR A 187 -2.32 -20.85 8.76
C TYR A 187 -1.84 -22.01 7.87
N PRO A 188 -0.59 -21.97 7.37
CA PRO A 188 -0.01 -23.09 6.65
C PRO A 188 0.35 -24.25 7.61
N MET A 189 0.03 -25.48 7.22
CA MET A 189 0.27 -26.69 8.02
C MET A 189 0.91 -27.78 7.17
N PHE A 190 1.94 -28.44 7.72
CA PHE A 190 2.63 -29.54 7.06
C PHE A 190 2.09 -30.89 7.51
N ILE A 191 1.73 -31.73 6.54
CA ILE A 191 1.10 -33.03 6.80
C ILE A 191 2.04 -34.18 6.44
N ILE A 192 2.07 -35.23 7.28
CA ILE A 192 2.86 -36.46 7.08
C ILE A 192 1.99 -37.71 7.25
N GLU A 193 2.48 -38.85 6.78
CA GLU A 193 1.83 -40.14 6.97
C GLU A 193 1.97 -40.66 8.42
N GLY A 194 1.17 -41.68 8.75
CA GLY A 194 1.18 -42.36 10.04
C GLY A 194 0.06 -41.90 10.98
N THR A 195 0.22 -42.24 12.26
CA THR A 195 -0.75 -41.93 13.33
C THR A 195 0.01 -41.45 14.55
N GLN A 196 -0.47 -40.39 15.20
CA GLN A 196 0.19 -39.73 16.33
C GLN A 196 1.66 -39.35 16.04
N GLN A 197 1.98 -38.96 14.81
CA GLN A 197 3.33 -38.57 14.40
C GLN A 197 3.48 -37.04 14.43
N ARG A 198 4.57 -36.58 15.06
CA ARG A 198 5.02 -35.19 15.02
C ARG A 198 6.48 -35.16 14.63
N THR A 199 6.87 -34.21 13.79
CA THR A 199 8.27 -34.03 13.43
C THR A 199 8.61 -32.56 13.28
N ASP A 200 9.57 -32.09 14.06
CA ASP A 200 10.05 -30.70 13.96
C ASP A 200 10.62 -30.38 12.59
N VAL A 201 10.38 -29.16 12.12
CA VAL A 201 11.08 -28.58 10.97
C VAL A 201 12.24 -27.75 11.49
N ALA A 202 13.47 -28.30 11.44
CA ALA A 202 14.65 -27.68 12.05
C ALA A 202 14.92 -26.23 11.57
N SER A 203 14.67 -25.93 10.29
CA SER A 203 14.85 -24.60 9.70
C SER A 203 13.69 -23.64 9.98
N MET A 204 12.63 -24.09 10.68
CA MET A 204 11.46 -23.32 11.07
C MET A 204 11.10 -23.58 12.55
N PRO A 205 11.87 -23.01 13.50
CA PRO A 205 11.70 -23.31 14.92
C PRO A 205 10.27 -23.06 15.43
N GLY A 206 9.63 -24.08 16.01
CA GLY A 206 8.25 -24.02 16.48
C GLY A 206 7.20 -24.49 15.47
N ILE A 207 7.61 -24.89 14.27
CA ILE A 207 6.75 -25.49 13.25
C ILE A 207 7.00 -26.99 13.17
N GLU A 208 5.92 -27.77 13.16
CA GLU A 208 5.92 -29.22 13.12
C GLU A 208 5.23 -29.73 11.84
N ARG A 209 5.64 -30.92 11.39
CA ARG A 209 4.86 -31.79 10.51
C ARG A 209 3.99 -32.69 11.36
N LEU A 210 2.72 -32.84 11.01
CA LEU A 210 1.75 -33.59 11.81
C LEU A 210 1.07 -34.68 10.97
N SER A 211 0.82 -35.84 11.58
CA SER A 211 -0.03 -36.87 10.96
C SER A 211 -1.49 -36.41 10.84
N VAL A 212 -2.26 -37.03 9.94
CA VAL A 212 -3.65 -36.66 9.63
C VAL A 212 -4.53 -36.52 10.87
N ASP A 213 -4.43 -37.44 11.83
CA ASP A 213 -5.18 -37.41 13.08
C ASP A 213 -4.83 -36.20 13.95
N LEU A 214 -3.56 -35.78 13.95
CA LEU A 214 -3.09 -34.62 14.69
C LEU A 214 -3.40 -33.30 13.98
N ILE A 215 -3.44 -33.31 12.64
CA ILE A 215 -3.85 -32.16 11.83
C ILE A 215 -5.31 -31.79 12.10
N ALA A 216 -6.21 -32.77 12.18
CA ALA A 216 -7.62 -32.51 12.51
C ALA A 216 -7.78 -31.88 13.91
N ALA A 217 -7.10 -32.44 14.92
CA ALA A 217 -7.10 -31.87 16.27
C ALA A 217 -6.44 -30.48 16.35
N GLU A 218 -5.47 -30.20 15.48
CA GLU A 218 -4.84 -28.89 15.40
C GLU A 218 -5.75 -27.87 14.69
N ALA A 219 -6.52 -28.29 13.70
CA ALA A 219 -7.53 -27.48 13.02
C ALA A 219 -8.62 -26.98 13.99
N GLU A 220 -9.05 -27.81 14.95
CA GLU A 220 -9.98 -27.40 16.03
C GLU A 220 -9.42 -26.20 16.81
N LYS A 221 -8.16 -26.25 17.23
CA LYS A 221 -7.52 -25.14 17.96
C LYS A 221 -7.38 -23.89 17.10
N VAL A 222 -7.08 -24.06 15.81
CA VAL A 222 -6.97 -22.94 14.85
C VAL A 222 -8.32 -22.25 14.71
N ALA A 223 -9.41 -23.02 14.58
CA ALA A 223 -10.76 -22.48 14.51
C ALA A 223 -11.19 -21.83 15.82
N GLU A 224 -10.85 -22.41 16.97
CA GLU A 224 -11.08 -21.80 18.29
C GLU A 224 -10.43 -20.42 18.38
N LEU A 225 -9.23 -20.22 17.82
CA LEU A 225 -8.54 -18.93 17.75
C LEU A 225 -9.20 -17.91 16.80
N GLY A 226 -10.21 -18.31 16.03
CA GLY A 226 -10.90 -17.46 15.07
C GLY A 226 -10.12 -17.24 13.77
N ILE A 227 -9.14 -18.11 13.46
CA ILE A 227 -8.43 -18.10 12.18
C ILE A 227 -9.37 -18.72 11.13
N PRO A 228 -9.67 -18.02 10.01
CA PRO A 228 -10.72 -18.43 9.07
C PRO A 228 -10.35 -19.64 8.20
N ALA A 229 -9.05 -19.88 7.93
CA ALA A 229 -8.63 -20.94 7.04
C ALA A 229 -7.22 -21.48 7.31
N ILE A 230 -6.98 -22.71 6.84
CA ILE A 230 -5.68 -23.38 6.84
C ILE A 230 -5.27 -23.75 5.42
N ALA A 231 -3.95 -23.77 5.17
CA ALA A 231 -3.37 -24.21 3.89
C ALA A 231 -2.53 -25.47 4.11
N LEU A 232 -2.85 -26.55 3.42
CA LEU A 232 -2.23 -27.86 3.62
C LEU A 232 -1.07 -28.09 2.65
N PHE A 233 0.08 -28.53 3.20
CA PHE A 233 1.28 -28.86 2.43
C PHE A 233 1.80 -30.25 2.79
N PRO A 234 1.80 -31.22 1.88
CA PRO A 234 2.22 -32.59 2.18
C PRO A 234 3.74 -32.74 2.16
N ASN A 235 4.26 -33.55 3.08
CA ASN A 235 5.57 -34.16 2.99
C ASN A 235 5.36 -35.65 2.64
N VAL A 236 5.29 -35.93 1.34
CA VAL A 236 4.98 -37.27 0.80
C VAL A 236 6.19 -38.19 0.97
N ASP A 237 5.94 -39.44 1.36
CA ASP A 237 6.96 -40.49 1.46
C ASP A 237 7.71 -40.63 0.11
N PRO A 238 9.05 -40.63 0.09
CA PRO A 238 9.84 -40.75 -1.13
C PRO A 238 9.46 -41.96 -2.02
N SER A 239 9.00 -43.06 -1.43
CA SER A 239 8.59 -44.27 -2.16
C SER A 239 7.31 -44.09 -2.98
N ARG A 240 6.52 -43.05 -2.68
CA ARG A 240 5.28 -42.70 -3.41
C ARG A 240 5.51 -41.63 -4.47
N ARG A 241 6.73 -41.12 -4.60
CA ARG A 241 7.08 -40.13 -5.62
C ARG A 241 7.36 -40.81 -6.96
N SER A 242 6.91 -40.19 -8.03
CA SER A 242 7.10 -40.69 -9.40
C SER A 242 7.55 -39.58 -10.34
N LEU A 243 7.92 -39.90 -11.58
CA LEU A 243 8.29 -38.88 -12.58
C LEU A 243 7.09 -38.02 -13.00
N ASP A 244 5.90 -38.61 -13.02
CA ASP A 244 4.66 -37.95 -13.43
C ASP A 244 3.87 -37.35 -12.24
N GLY A 245 4.34 -37.53 -11.00
CA GLY A 245 3.68 -37.03 -9.80
C GLY A 245 2.31 -37.66 -9.53
N ALA A 246 2.07 -38.91 -9.94
CA ALA A 246 0.75 -39.53 -9.92
C ALA A 246 0.06 -39.59 -8.54
N GLU A 247 0.84 -39.56 -7.45
CA GLU A 247 0.32 -39.49 -6.09
C GLU A 247 -0.44 -38.17 -5.79
N ALA A 248 -0.21 -37.11 -6.57
CA ALA A 248 -0.90 -35.83 -6.44
C ALA A 248 -2.43 -35.93 -6.63
N TYR A 249 -2.88 -36.88 -7.46
CA TYR A 249 -4.29 -37.11 -7.77
C TYR A 249 -4.77 -38.48 -7.31
N ASN A 250 -4.18 -39.01 -6.23
CA ASN A 250 -4.67 -40.19 -5.54
C ASN A 250 -5.83 -39.82 -4.59
N PRO A 251 -7.07 -40.33 -4.76
CA PRO A 251 -8.20 -40.03 -3.88
C PRO A 251 -8.00 -40.47 -2.42
N GLU A 252 -7.15 -41.46 -2.20
CA GLU A 252 -6.71 -41.95 -0.88
C GLU A 252 -5.33 -41.41 -0.49
N GLY A 253 -4.86 -40.36 -1.19
CA GLY A 253 -3.63 -39.67 -0.90
C GLY A 253 -3.68 -38.89 0.41
N LEU A 254 -2.51 -38.37 0.80
CA LEU A 254 -2.31 -37.71 2.08
C LEU A 254 -3.15 -36.43 2.23
N VAL A 255 -3.20 -35.57 1.20
CA VAL A 255 -3.96 -34.31 1.22
C VAL A 255 -5.47 -34.58 1.26
N PRO A 256 -6.08 -35.37 0.34
CA PRO A 256 -7.51 -35.71 0.42
C PRO A 256 -7.93 -36.32 1.76
N SER A 257 -7.10 -37.19 2.34
CA SER A 257 -7.36 -37.79 3.65
C SER A 257 -7.37 -36.74 4.77
N ALA A 258 -6.43 -35.79 4.75
CA ALA A 258 -6.39 -34.68 5.70
C ALA A 258 -7.61 -33.75 5.55
N VAL A 259 -7.98 -33.41 4.32
CA VAL A 259 -9.18 -32.59 4.04
C VAL A 259 -10.43 -33.24 4.64
N ARG A 260 -10.67 -34.53 4.34
CA ARG A 260 -11.83 -35.27 4.88
C ARG A 260 -11.84 -35.27 6.42
N ALA A 261 -10.69 -35.51 7.04
CA ALA A 261 -10.57 -35.53 8.50
C ALA A 261 -10.85 -34.14 9.12
N ILE A 262 -10.33 -33.06 8.52
CA ILE A 262 -10.56 -31.69 8.98
C ILE A 262 -12.02 -31.30 8.81
N LYS A 263 -12.62 -31.53 7.63
CA LYS A 263 -14.02 -31.17 7.39
C LYS A 263 -14.99 -31.97 8.27
N ALA A 264 -14.62 -33.18 8.68
CA ALA A 264 -15.39 -33.94 9.66
C ALA A 264 -15.30 -33.36 11.08
N ALA A 265 -14.14 -32.82 11.49
CA ALA A 265 -13.93 -32.23 12.81
C ALA A 265 -14.45 -30.78 12.91
N VAL A 266 -14.16 -29.96 11.91
CA VAL A 266 -14.48 -28.52 11.88
C VAL A 266 -15.00 -28.11 10.51
N PRO A 267 -16.28 -28.39 10.19
CA PRO A 267 -16.84 -28.13 8.86
C PRO A 267 -16.73 -26.67 8.38
N GLU A 268 -16.80 -25.72 9.32
CA GLU A 268 -16.80 -24.27 9.05
C GLU A 268 -15.40 -23.69 8.79
N LEU A 269 -14.32 -24.42 9.11
CA LEU A 269 -12.97 -23.96 8.84
C LEU A 269 -12.67 -24.11 7.34
N GLY A 270 -12.22 -23.03 6.71
CA GLY A 270 -11.80 -23.06 5.32
C GLY A 270 -10.55 -23.93 5.12
N VAL A 271 -10.63 -24.88 4.19
CA VAL A 271 -9.48 -25.74 3.84
C VAL A 271 -8.98 -25.38 2.45
N ILE A 272 -7.73 -24.92 2.40
CA ILE A 272 -7.01 -24.58 1.18
C ILE A 272 -6.03 -25.70 0.84
N THR A 273 -6.13 -26.22 -0.37
CA THR A 273 -5.20 -27.23 -0.90
C THR A 273 -4.38 -26.68 -2.05
N ASP A 274 -3.08 -26.99 -2.06
CA ASP A 274 -2.16 -26.62 -3.14
C ASP A 274 -2.37 -27.53 -4.37
N ALA A 275 -2.35 -26.93 -5.56
CA ALA A 275 -2.23 -27.68 -6.81
C ALA A 275 -0.83 -27.41 -7.39
N ALA A 276 0.07 -28.37 -7.15
CA ALA A 276 1.46 -28.37 -7.59
C ALA A 276 2.02 -29.80 -7.44
N LEU A 277 2.96 -30.18 -8.30
CA LEU A 277 3.51 -31.54 -8.32
C LEU A 277 4.84 -31.70 -7.56
N ASP A 278 5.44 -30.63 -7.02
CA ASP A 278 6.76 -30.70 -6.40
C ASP A 278 6.87 -31.63 -5.16
N PRO A 279 5.83 -31.85 -4.34
CA PRO A 279 5.90 -32.85 -3.26
C PRO A 279 5.83 -34.30 -3.77
N TYR A 280 5.35 -34.49 -5.01
CA TYR A 280 4.99 -35.79 -5.58
C TYR A 280 5.98 -36.26 -6.64
N THR A 281 6.81 -35.37 -7.17
CA THR A 281 7.80 -35.71 -8.20
C THR A 281 9.12 -36.15 -7.59
N THR A 282 9.80 -37.09 -8.26
CA THR A 282 11.15 -37.53 -7.83
C THR A 282 12.20 -36.43 -7.98
N HIS A 283 11.99 -35.47 -8.88
CA HIS A 283 12.89 -34.36 -9.19
C HIS A 283 12.51 -33.03 -8.50
N GLY A 284 11.37 -32.94 -7.80
CA GLY A 284 11.00 -31.76 -7.02
C GLY A 284 10.65 -30.49 -7.83
N GLN A 285 10.36 -30.65 -9.13
CA GLN A 285 9.81 -29.57 -9.96
C GLN A 285 8.29 -29.53 -9.82
N ASP A 286 7.70 -28.36 -10.06
CA ASP A 286 6.25 -28.14 -9.84
C ASP A 286 5.40 -28.83 -10.92
N GLY A 287 6.03 -29.35 -11.99
CA GLY A 287 5.38 -30.03 -13.10
C GLY A 287 6.17 -31.22 -13.66
N ILE A 288 5.60 -31.85 -14.69
CA ILE A 288 6.15 -33.03 -15.38
C ILE A 288 7.25 -32.56 -16.34
N VAL A 289 8.40 -33.23 -16.31
CA VAL A 289 9.55 -32.88 -17.17
C VAL A 289 9.57 -33.68 -18.48
N ASP A 290 9.99 -33.04 -19.56
CA ASP A 290 10.22 -33.69 -20.85
C ASP A 290 11.62 -34.34 -20.96
N ALA A 291 11.96 -34.80 -22.18
CA ALA A 291 13.25 -35.45 -22.43
C ALA A 291 14.47 -34.52 -22.26
N ASP A 292 14.27 -33.20 -22.35
CA ASP A 292 15.29 -32.17 -22.17
C ASP A 292 15.33 -31.63 -20.73
N ASN A 293 14.55 -32.22 -19.81
CA ASN A 293 14.32 -31.77 -18.43
C ASN A 293 13.63 -30.41 -18.33
N TYR A 294 12.95 -29.96 -19.39
CA TYR A 294 12.09 -28.79 -19.33
C TYR A 294 10.73 -29.18 -18.73
N VAL A 295 10.19 -28.32 -17.87
CA VAL A 295 8.86 -28.55 -17.25
C VAL A 295 7.79 -28.29 -18.30
N ALA A 296 7.15 -29.36 -18.78
CA ALA A 296 6.18 -29.29 -19.87
C ALA A 296 4.84 -28.72 -19.38
N ASN A 297 4.47 -27.54 -19.90
CA ASN A 297 3.30 -26.77 -19.48
C ASN A 297 1.98 -27.57 -19.52
N ASP A 298 1.50 -27.90 -20.72
CA ASP A 298 0.14 -28.42 -20.89
C ASP A 298 -0.07 -29.81 -20.28
N ILE A 299 0.97 -30.64 -20.32
CA ILE A 299 0.96 -31.97 -19.68
C ILE A 299 0.85 -31.83 -18.16
N THR A 300 1.55 -30.83 -17.59
CA THR A 300 1.44 -30.50 -16.17
C THR A 300 0.04 -29.98 -15.84
N VAL A 301 -0.49 -29.03 -16.62
CA VAL A 301 -1.85 -28.49 -16.42
C VAL A 301 -2.90 -29.60 -16.37
N ALA A 302 -2.80 -30.61 -17.25
CA ALA A 302 -3.70 -31.76 -17.23
C ALA A 302 -3.61 -32.59 -15.93
N ALA A 303 -2.41 -32.74 -15.34
CA ALA A 303 -2.24 -33.40 -14.05
C ALA A 303 -2.78 -32.56 -12.89
N LEU A 304 -2.57 -31.24 -12.91
CA LEU A 304 -3.09 -30.31 -11.91
C LEU A 304 -4.62 -30.28 -11.88
N CYS A 305 -5.28 -30.38 -13.05
CA CYS A 305 -6.73 -30.51 -13.12
C CYS A 305 -7.23 -31.75 -12.37
N LYS A 306 -6.54 -32.89 -12.50
CA LYS A 306 -6.88 -34.12 -11.76
C LYS A 306 -6.71 -33.94 -10.25
N GLN A 307 -5.61 -33.32 -9.83
CA GLN A 307 -5.35 -33.03 -8.42
C GLN A 307 -6.42 -32.11 -7.82
N ALA A 308 -6.80 -31.05 -8.54
CA ALA A 308 -7.84 -30.11 -8.13
C ALA A 308 -9.19 -30.81 -7.96
N MET A 309 -9.60 -31.64 -8.92
CA MET A 309 -10.84 -32.42 -8.83
C MET A 309 -10.83 -33.32 -7.59
N VAL A 310 -9.78 -34.11 -7.40
CA VAL A 310 -9.65 -35.03 -6.25
C VAL A 310 -9.69 -34.27 -4.90
N CYS A 311 -9.02 -33.13 -4.79
CA CYS A 311 -9.04 -32.33 -3.57
C CYS A 311 -10.41 -31.71 -3.32
N SER A 312 -11.09 -31.25 -4.38
CA SER A 312 -12.44 -30.70 -4.26
C SER A 312 -13.48 -31.76 -3.88
N GLU A 313 -13.39 -32.99 -4.42
CA GLU A 313 -14.23 -34.14 -4.03
C GLU A 313 -14.01 -34.54 -2.56
N ALA A 314 -12.79 -34.34 -2.04
CA ALA A 314 -12.49 -34.55 -0.63
C ALA A 314 -13.10 -33.48 0.30
N GLY A 315 -13.57 -32.35 -0.25
CA GLY A 315 -14.21 -31.26 0.48
C GLY A 315 -13.33 -30.01 0.65
N ALA A 316 -12.28 -29.83 -0.16
CA ALA A 316 -11.49 -28.61 -0.13
C ALA A 316 -12.33 -27.42 -0.60
N ASP A 317 -12.31 -26.33 0.18
CA ASP A 317 -13.10 -25.12 -0.11
C ASP A 317 -12.39 -24.25 -1.16
N ILE A 318 -11.06 -24.27 -1.16
CA ILE A 318 -10.20 -23.47 -2.05
C ILE A 318 -9.10 -24.36 -2.65
N ILE A 319 -8.99 -24.37 -3.98
CA ILE A 319 -7.82 -24.87 -4.70
C ILE A 319 -6.89 -23.69 -4.93
N ALA A 320 -5.61 -23.83 -4.58
CA ALA A 320 -4.65 -22.76 -4.70
C ALA A 320 -3.46 -23.18 -5.58
N PRO A 321 -3.58 -23.12 -6.92
CA PRO A 321 -2.55 -23.57 -7.85
C PRO A 321 -1.29 -22.74 -7.68
N SER A 322 -0.20 -23.39 -7.24
CA SER A 322 1.08 -22.74 -6.99
C SER A 322 2.14 -23.05 -8.03
N ASP A 323 1.82 -23.85 -9.03
CA ASP A 323 2.72 -24.39 -10.06
C ASP A 323 3.36 -23.37 -11.01
N MET A 324 2.72 -22.22 -11.26
CA MET A 324 3.12 -21.21 -12.26
C MET A 324 3.17 -21.70 -13.71
N MET A 325 2.30 -22.63 -14.10
CA MET A 325 2.08 -22.98 -15.50
C MET A 325 1.15 -21.96 -16.18
N ASP A 326 1.34 -21.73 -17.47
CA ASP A 326 0.46 -20.85 -18.24
C ASP A 326 -0.91 -21.53 -18.46
N GLY A 327 -2.00 -20.79 -18.26
CA GLY A 327 -3.38 -21.27 -18.51
C GLY A 327 -3.95 -22.25 -17.47
N ARG A 328 -3.24 -22.52 -16.37
CA ARG A 328 -3.71 -23.51 -15.37
C ARG A 328 -5.00 -23.09 -14.68
N VAL A 329 -5.23 -21.80 -14.46
CA VAL A 329 -6.39 -21.32 -13.71
C VAL A 329 -7.66 -21.62 -14.49
N GLY A 330 -7.68 -21.28 -15.78
CA GLY A 330 -8.84 -21.50 -16.65
C GLY A 330 -9.12 -22.99 -16.86
N ALA A 331 -8.06 -23.79 -16.98
CA ALA A 331 -8.17 -25.24 -17.08
C ALA A 331 -8.73 -25.88 -15.80
N ILE A 332 -8.24 -25.48 -14.62
CA ILE A 332 -8.74 -25.97 -13.33
C ILE A 332 -10.17 -25.52 -13.09
N ARG A 333 -10.51 -24.24 -13.37
CA ARG A 333 -11.89 -23.72 -13.31
C ARG A 333 -12.82 -24.58 -14.17
N SER A 334 -12.46 -24.80 -15.43
CA SER A 334 -13.24 -25.64 -16.34
C SER A 334 -13.40 -27.08 -15.82
N ALA A 335 -12.34 -27.67 -15.26
CA ALA A 335 -12.38 -29.02 -14.71
C ALA A 335 -13.32 -29.12 -13.49
N LEU A 336 -13.27 -28.16 -12.57
CA LEU A 336 -14.16 -28.09 -11.41
C LEU A 336 -15.62 -27.89 -11.83
N ASP A 337 -15.87 -26.99 -12.78
CA ASP A 337 -17.22 -26.71 -13.27
C ASP A 337 -17.83 -27.92 -13.99
N ASN A 338 -17.02 -28.69 -14.72
CA ASN A 338 -17.44 -29.91 -15.41
C ASN A 338 -17.89 -31.04 -14.46
N ILE A 339 -17.44 -31.04 -13.21
CA ILE A 339 -17.90 -31.96 -12.16
C ILE A 339 -18.90 -31.29 -11.20
N GLU A 340 -19.49 -30.16 -11.62
CA GLU A 340 -20.49 -29.39 -10.86
C GLU A 340 -19.98 -28.81 -9.53
N HIS A 341 -18.66 -28.68 -9.34
CA HIS A 341 -18.04 -28.06 -8.17
C HIS A 341 -17.93 -26.53 -8.33
N ILE A 342 -19.06 -25.92 -8.69
CA ILE A 342 -19.18 -24.50 -9.09
C ILE A 342 -18.67 -23.55 -7.99
N ASN A 343 -18.85 -23.91 -6.72
CA ASN A 343 -18.52 -23.06 -5.59
C ASN A 343 -17.12 -23.29 -5.02
N THR A 344 -16.35 -24.24 -5.54
CA THR A 344 -14.94 -24.38 -5.14
C THR A 344 -14.16 -23.18 -5.69
N LYS A 345 -13.46 -22.47 -4.79
CA LYS A 345 -12.75 -21.25 -5.16
C LYS A 345 -11.36 -21.56 -5.69
N ILE A 346 -10.84 -20.68 -6.52
CA ILE A 346 -9.44 -20.69 -6.97
C ILE A 346 -8.71 -19.49 -6.38
N MET A 347 -7.68 -19.78 -5.57
CA MET A 347 -6.73 -18.79 -5.07
C MET A 347 -5.41 -18.92 -5.83
N ALA A 348 -5.30 -18.22 -6.95
CA ALA A 348 -4.16 -18.36 -7.84
C ALA A 348 -2.90 -17.75 -7.24
N TYR A 349 -1.80 -18.50 -7.22
CA TYR A 349 -0.47 -17.93 -7.00
C TYR A 349 0.01 -17.25 -8.27
N SER A 350 -0.60 -16.12 -8.60
CA SER A 350 -0.40 -15.42 -9.86
C SER A 350 1.00 -14.84 -10.00
N ALA A 351 1.50 -14.19 -8.95
CA ALA A 351 2.82 -13.60 -8.95
C ALA A 351 3.74 -14.36 -7.98
N LYS A 352 4.15 -15.58 -8.37
CA LYS A 352 5.11 -16.40 -7.62
C LYS A 352 6.51 -16.33 -8.24
N TYR A 353 7.43 -15.74 -7.49
CA TYR A 353 8.79 -15.45 -7.94
C TYR A 353 9.79 -16.59 -7.72
N ALA A 354 10.79 -16.70 -8.57
CA ALA A 354 11.94 -17.60 -8.44
C ALA A 354 12.85 -17.15 -7.29
N SER A 355 12.42 -17.42 -6.06
CA SER A 355 12.95 -16.81 -4.85
C SER A 355 13.86 -17.72 -4.02
N ALA A 356 14.88 -17.11 -3.40
CA ALA A 356 15.74 -17.75 -2.42
C ALA A 356 15.09 -17.92 -1.03
N TYR A 357 13.96 -17.26 -0.76
CA TYR A 357 13.27 -17.32 0.53
C TYR A 357 12.54 -18.66 0.79
N TYR A 358 12.54 -19.59 -0.16
CA TYR A 358 11.82 -20.86 -0.05
C TYR A 358 12.61 -22.01 0.59
N GLY A 359 13.89 -21.81 0.92
CA GLY A 359 14.76 -22.86 1.48
C GLY A 359 14.11 -23.65 2.63
N PRO A 360 13.64 -22.99 3.71
CA PRO A 360 13.04 -23.70 4.84
C PRO A 360 11.74 -24.45 4.50
N PHE A 361 10.96 -24.00 3.50
CA PHE A 361 9.77 -24.72 3.03
C PHE A 361 10.16 -26.01 2.33
N ARG A 362 11.20 -25.97 1.48
CA ARG A 362 11.71 -27.16 0.78
C ARG A 362 12.21 -28.22 1.77
N ASP A 363 12.77 -27.79 2.90
CA ASP A 363 13.11 -28.71 3.99
C ASP A 363 11.84 -29.27 4.63
N ALA A 364 10.84 -28.42 4.90
CA ALA A 364 9.57 -28.82 5.51
C ALA A 364 8.78 -29.85 4.68
N VAL A 365 8.70 -29.68 3.36
CA VAL A 365 8.03 -30.66 2.46
C VAL A 365 8.97 -31.77 1.97
N GLY A 366 10.25 -31.74 2.35
CA GLY A 366 11.23 -32.75 1.97
C GLY A 366 11.51 -32.79 0.47
N SER A 367 11.48 -31.64 -0.20
CA SER A 367 11.80 -31.49 -1.62
C SER A 367 13.20 -30.91 -1.89
N SER A 368 13.90 -30.41 -0.85
CA SER A 368 15.26 -29.86 -0.97
C SER A 368 16.23 -30.81 -1.67
N SER A 369 16.26 -32.09 -1.27
CA SER A 369 17.14 -33.11 -1.85
C SER A 369 16.77 -33.50 -3.28
N ASN A 370 15.48 -33.40 -3.62
CA ASN A 370 14.94 -33.79 -4.93
C ASN A 370 15.25 -32.75 -5.99
N LEU A 371 15.04 -31.48 -5.65
CA LEU A 371 15.38 -30.37 -6.53
C LEU A 371 16.89 -30.23 -6.70
N GLY A 372 17.68 -30.45 -5.64
CA GLY A 372 19.13 -30.37 -5.69
C GLY A 372 19.63 -29.01 -6.20
N SER A 373 20.40 -29.01 -7.29
CA SER A 373 20.86 -27.80 -7.98
C SER A 373 19.89 -27.28 -9.05
N GLY A 374 18.71 -27.88 -9.17
CA GLY A 374 17.66 -27.51 -10.12
C GLY A 374 17.12 -26.09 -9.87
N SER A 375 16.75 -25.43 -10.96
CA SER A 375 16.17 -24.08 -10.95
C SER A 375 14.69 -24.14 -11.30
N LYS A 376 13.92 -23.19 -10.78
CA LYS A 376 12.50 -22.96 -11.10
C LYS A 376 12.30 -21.70 -11.97
N GLN A 377 13.39 -21.13 -12.48
CA GLN A 377 13.41 -19.87 -13.25
C GLN A 377 12.74 -19.96 -14.63
N THR A 378 12.45 -21.17 -15.13
CA THR A 378 11.80 -21.32 -16.44
C THR A 378 10.27 -21.18 -16.36
N TYR A 379 9.72 -20.97 -15.17
CA TYR A 379 8.27 -20.82 -14.95
C TYR A 379 7.93 -19.89 -13.76
N GLN A 380 8.74 -19.87 -12.69
CA GLN A 380 8.60 -18.84 -11.65
C GLN A 380 9.23 -17.51 -12.11
N MET A 381 8.58 -16.41 -11.75
CA MET A 381 8.95 -15.08 -12.24
C MET A 381 10.34 -14.62 -11.80
N ASP A 382 10.99 -13.77 -12.60
CA ASP A 382 12.24 -13.09 -12.21
C ASP A 382 11.95 -12.07 -11.08
N PRO A 383 12.65 -12.14 -9.92
CA PRO A 383 12.57 -11.14 -8.85
C PRO A 383 12.72 -9.67 -9.29
N ALA A 384 13.35 -9.40 -10.43
CA ALA A 384 13.52 -8.05 -10.96
C ALA A 384 12.24 -7.46 -11.61
N ASN A 385 11.24 -8.29 -11.92
CA ASN A 385 10.11 -7.90 -12.75
C ASN A 385 8.88 -7.50 -11.91
N GLY A 386 8.52 -6.22 -11.93
CA GLY A 386 7.28 -5.73 -11.30
C GLY A 386 6.08 -5.58 -12.24
N ASP A 387 6.32 -5.34 -13.53
CA ASP A 387 5.24 -5.10 -14.52
C ASP A 387 4.63 -6.41 -15.02
N GLU A 388 5.46 -7.46 -15.17
CA GLU A 388 5.03 -8.82 -15.52
C GLU A 388 4.01 -9.37 -14.52
N ALA A 389 4.16 -9.05 -13.23
CA ALA A 389 3.22 -9.47 -12.19
C ALA A 389 1.79 -8.99 -12.45
N LEU A 390 1.62 -7.82 -13.07
CA LEU A 390 0.31 -7.31 -13.42
C LEU A 390 -0.28 -8.05 -14.64
N GLN A 391 0.57 -8.55 -15.55
CA GLN A 391 0.12 -9.34 -16.69
C GLN A 391 -0.35 -10.72 -16.22
N GLU A 392 0.45 -11.40 -15.40
CA GLU A 392 0.11 -12.69 -14.78
C GLU A 392 -1.23 -12.63 -14.04
N ILE A 393 -1.39 -11.62 -13.19
CA ILE A 393 -2.62 -11.44 -12.40
C ILE A 393 -3.82 -11.10 -13.28
N ALA A 394 -3.63 -10.31 -14.34
CA ALA A 394 -4.72 -10.01 -15.26
C ALA A 394 -5.22 -11.27 -15.97
N LEU A 395 -4.31 -12.16 -16.40
CA LEU A 395 -4.65 -13.44 -17.03
C LEU A 395 -5.39 -14.36 -16.06
N ASP A 396 -4.88 -14.54 -14.83
CA ASP A 396 -5.55 -15.39 -13.83
C ASP A 396 -6.95 -14.88 -13.47
N ILE A 397 -7.16 -13.55 -13.41
CA ILE A 397 -8.49 -12.97 -13.20
C ILE A 397 -9.42 -13.28 -14.39
N GLU A 398 -8.94 -13.12 -15.63
CA GLU A 398 -9.70 -13.42 -16.84
C GLU A 398 -10.06 -14.92 -16.92
N GLU A 399 -9.16 -15.78 -16.45
CA GLU A 399 -9.31 -17.24 -16.39
C GLU A 399 -10.25 -17.72 -15.26
N GLY A 400 -10.68 -16.83 -14.36
CA GLY A 400 -11.68 -17.13 -13.33
C GLY A 400 -11.12 -17.41 -11.93
N ALA A 401 -9.97 -16.84 -11.59
CA ALA A 401 -9.50 -16.82 -10.19
C ALA A 401 -10.44 -15.99 -9.31
N ASP A 402 -10.84 -16.55 -8.16
CA ASP A 402 -11.62 -15.85 -7.14
C ASP A 402 -10.74 -14.94 -6.27
N MET A 403 -9.48 -15.34 -6.09
CA MET A 403 -8.46 -14.62 -5.36
C MET A 403 -7.12 -14.73 -6.09
N VAL A 404 -6.29 -13.69 -5.99
CA VAL A 404 -4.92 -13.68 -6.54
C VAL A 404 -3.91 -13.50 -5.43
N MET A 405 -2.72 -14.07 -5.57
CA MET A 405 -1.68 -14.06 -4.54
C MET A 405 -0.30 -13.65 -5.06
N VAL A 406 0.42 -12.88 -4.24
CA VAL A 406 1.86 -12.59 -4.41
C VAL A 406 2.69 -13.47 -3.46
N LYS A 407 3.75 -14.10 -3.98
CA LYS A 407 4.67 -14.95 -3.21
C LYS A 407 6.11 -14.79 -3.71
N PRO A 408 7.12 -14.49 -2.86
CA PRO A 408 7.06 -14.20 -1.42
C PRO A 408 6.29 -12.94 -1.04
N GLY A 409 6.21 -12.68 0.26
CA GLY A 409 5.38 -11.65 0.84
C GLY A 409 6.11 -10.32 1.05
N MET A 410 6.83 -10.20 2.18
CA MET A 410 7.50 -8.96 2.61
C MET A 410 8.45 -8.38 1.54
N PRO A 411 9.24 -9.18 0.80
CA PRO A 411 10.13 -8.64 -0.23
C PRO A 411 9.41 -8.08 -1.46
N TYR A 412 8.09 -8.29 -1.59
CA TYR A 412 7.28 -7.92 -2.75
C TYR A 412 6.02 -7.13 -2.36
N LEU A 413 6.06 -6.40 -1.24
CA LEU A 413 4.94 -5.56 -0.79
C LEU A 413 4.59 -4.43 -1.78
N ASP A 414 5.56 -3.99 -2.58
CA ASP A 414 5.33 -3.07 -3.69
C ASP A 414 4.46 -3.71 -4.78
N VAL A 415 4.67 -4.99 -5.10
CA VAL A 415 3.83 -5.75 -6.03
C VAL A 415 2.42 -5.92 -5.46
N VAL A 416 2.29 -6.34 -4.19
CA VAL A 416 0.98 -6.41 -3.50
C VAL A 416 0.23 -5.07 -3.63
N ARG A 417 0.94 -3.96 -3.42
CA ARG A 417 0.34 -2.63 -3.53
C ARG A 417 -0.13 -2.31 -4.94
N ARG A 418 0.71 -2.57 -5.95
CA ARG A 418 0.37 -2.33 -7.36
C ARG A 418 -0.83 -3.16 -7.80
N VAL A 419 -0.90 -4.42 -7.38
CA VAL A 419 -2.02 -5.33 -7.66
C VAL A 419 -3.31 -4.80 -7.08
N LYS A 420 -3.32 -4.47 -5.79
CA LYS A 420 -4.52 -3.93 -5.13
C LYS A 420 -4.97 -2.62 -5.77
N ASP A 421 -4.05 -1.72 -6.10
CA ASP A 421 -4.36 -0.43 -6.74
C ASP A 421 -4.89 -0.58 -8.16
N THR A 422 -4.43 -1.59 -8.91
CA THR A 422 -4.76 -1.77 -10.33
C THR A 422 -6.07 -2.53 -10.52
N PHE A 423 -6.26 -3.64 -9.81
CA PHE A 423 -7.34 -4.58 -10.08
C PHE A 423 -8.48 -4.50 -9.05
N ALA A 424 -8.20 -4.02 -7.84
CA ALA A 424 -9.18 -3.95 -6.75
C ALA A 424 -9.92 -5.27 -6.44
N VAL A 425 -9.29 -6.42 -6.74
CA VAL A 425 -9.81 -7.78 -6.46
C VAL A 425 -9.30 -8.32 -5.11
N PRO A 426 -9.87 -9.41 -4.57
CA PRO A 426 -9.32 -10.10 -3.40
C PRO A 426 -7.85 -10.49 -3.61
N THR A 427 -6.95 -9.87 -2.84
CA THR A 427 -5.49 -9.97 -3.00
C THR A 427 -4.88 -10.57 -1.74
N PHE A 428 -4.15 -11.66 -1.90
CA PHE A 428 -3.48 -12.36 -0.82
C PHE A 428 -1.97 -12.24 -0.97
N ALA A 429 -1.26 -12.50 0.13
CA ALA A 429 0.19 -12.61 0.11
C ALA A 429 0.66 -13.73 1.03
N TYR A 430 1.78 -14.36 0.69
CA TYR A 430 2.37 -15.40 1.52
C TYR A 430 3.64 -14.89 2.20
N GLN A 431 3.60 -14.69 3.51
CA GLN A 431 4.80 -14.55 4.33
C GLN A 431 5.51 -15.91 4.45
N VAL A 432 6.45 -16.16 3.55
CA VAL A 432 6.96 -17.52 3.32
C VAL A 432 7.89 -18.01 4.43
N SER A 433 8.28 -19.27 4.34
CA SER A 433 9.09 -19.98 5.32
C SER A 433 10.42 -19.28 5.65
N GLY A 434 11.11 -18.71 4.67
CA GLY A 434 12.35 -17.96 4.89
C GLY A 434 12.11 -16.63 5.60
N GLU A 435 10.98 -15.98 5.35
CA GLU A 435 10.57 -14.79 6.10
C GLU A 435 10.25 -15.13 7.55
N TYR A 436 9.55 -16.25 7.80
CA TYR A 436 9.34 -16.75 9.15
C TYR A 436 10.66 -17.05 9.86
N ALA A 437 11.52 -17.84 9.21
CA ALA A 437 12.80 -18.28 9.78
C ALA A 437 13.73 -17.11 10.11
N MET A 438 13.83 -16.10 9.24
CA MET A 438 14.68 -14.92 9.49
C MET A 438 14.19 -14.11 10.70
N HIS A 439 12.87 -13.96 10.89
CA HIS A 439 12.32 -13.28 12.06
C HIS A 439 12.55 -14.09 13.33
N MET A 440 12.25 -15.40 13.29
CA MET A 440 12.47 -16.28 14.43
C MET A 440 13.94 -16.34 14.85
N ALA A 441 14.88 -16.40 13.89
CA ALA A 441 16.30 -16.36 14.19
C ALA A 441 16.71 -15.06 14.87
N ALA A 442 16.27 -13.90 14.35
CA ALA A 442 16.58 -12.60 14.95
C ALA A 442 15.95 -12.43 16.34
N ILE A 443 14.73 -12.92 16.55
CA ILE A 443 14.04 -12.90 17.85
C ILE A 443 14.76 -13.81 18.85
N ASN A 444 15.07 -15.04 18.48
CA ASN A 444 15.73 -16.02 19.35
C ASN A 444 17.14 -15.59 19.73
N ASN A 445 17.83 -14.84 18.86
CA ASN A 445 19.13 -14.24 19.15
C ASN A 445 19.05 -12.91 19.92
N GLY A 446 17.86 -12.40 20.20
CA GLY A 446 17.65 -11.13 20.91
C GLY A 446 17.98 -9.89 20.09
N TRP A 447 18.09 -10.00 18.76
CA TRP A 447 18.34 -8.85 17.87
C TRP A 447 17.07 -8.05 17.59
N LEU A 448 15.92 -8.72 17.59
CA LEU A 448 14.60 -8.12 17.46
C LEU A 448 13.70 -8.59 18.59
N THR A 449 12.71 -7.77 18.95
CA THR A 449 11.66 -8.17 19.89
C THR A 449 10.50 -8.84 19.14
N PRO A 450 9.67 -9.66 19.80
CA PRO A 450 8.51 -10.31 19.17
C PRO A 450 7.50 -9.33 18.53
N ALA A 451 7.53 -8.04 18.88
CA ALA A 451 6.69 -7.01 18.27
C ALA A 451 6.85 -6.92 16.73
N VAL A 452 8.01 -7.33 16.19
CA VAL A 452 8.25 -7.35 14.75
C VAL A 452 7.29 -8.29 14.00
N ILE A 453 6.74 -9.31 14.67
CA ILE A 453 5.80 -10.24 14.06
C ILE A 453 4.53 -9.50 13.65
N THR A 454 3.90 -8.77 14.58
CA THR A 454 2.70 -7.97 14.28
C THR A 454 3.02 -6.83 13.32
N GLU A 455 4.19 -6.18 13.45
CA GLU A 455 4.62 -5.14 12.52
C GLU A 455 4.75 -5.67 11.09
N SER A 456 5.31 -6.87 10.91
CA SER A 456 5.44 -7.52 9.61
C SER A 456 4.08 -7.76 8.97
N LEU A 457 3.09 -8.23 9.74
CA LEU A 457 1.74 -8.51 9.25
C LEU A 457 0.93 -7.24 8.94
N VAL A 458 1.10 -6.18 9.73
CA VAL A 458 0.52 -4.86 9.42
C VAL A 458 1.09 -4.30 8.11
N CYS A 459 2.33 -4.62 7.73
CA CYS A 459 2.89 -4.20 6.45
C CYS A 459 2.10 -4.78 5.26
N PHE A 460 1.62 -6.02 5.34
CA PHE A 460 0.77 -6.62 4.32
C PHE A 460 -0.58 -5.94 4.22
N LYS A 461 -1.26 -5.68 5.35
CA LYS A 461 -2.53 -4.94 5.35
C LYS A 461 -2.38 -3.56 4.73
N ARG A 462 -1.32 -2.83 5.13
CA ARG A 462 -1.00 -1.51 4.57
C ARG A 462 -0.68 -1.55 3.07
N ALA A 463 -0.01 -2.61 2.61
CA ALA A 463 0.25 -2.82 1.19
C ALA A 463 -1.05 -3.11 0.42
N GLY A 464 -2.05 -3.69 1.07
CA GLY A 464 -3.37 -3.94 0.48
C GLY A 464 -3.77 -5.41 0.45
N ALA A 465 -3.08 -6.31 1.15
CA ALA A 465 -3.52 -7.69 1.25
C ALA A 465 -4.80 -7.82 2.09
N ASP A 466 -5.78 -8.55 1.57
CA ASP A 466 -7.00 -8.91 2.29
C ASP A 466 -6.75 -10.04 3.29
N GLY A 467 -5.93 -11.03 2.91
CA GLY A 467 -5.46 -12.08 3.82
C GLY A 467 -3.98 -12.44 3.59
N VAL A 468 -3.36 -13.03 4.60
CA VAL A 468 -1.95 -13.38 4.64
C VAL A 468 -1.77 -14.83 5.07
N LEU A 469 -1.12 -15.62 4.22
CA LEU A 469 -0.63 -16.94 4.61
C LEU A 469 0.62 -16.73 5.46
N THR A 470 0.56 -17.12 6.74
CA THR A 470 1.67 -16.91 7.67
C THR A 470 1.78 -18.02 8.71
N TYR A 471 3.01 -18.46 8.95
CA TYR A 471 3.35 -19.40 10.02
C TYR A 471 3.21 -18.79 11.42
N PHE A 472 3.09 -17.46 11.52
CA PHE A 472 2.80 -16.75 12.77
C PHE A 472 1.31 -16.69 13.13
N ALA A 473 0.41 -17.23 12.29
CA ALA A 473 -1.04 -17.06 12.42
C ALA A 473 -1.55 -17.37 13.83
N LYS A 474 -1.19 -18.53 14.40
CA LYS A 474 -1.60 -18.92 15.75
C LYS A 474 -1.08 -17.97 16.84
N GLN A 475 0.19 -17.60 16.76
CA GLN A 475 0.82 -16.71 17.74
C GLN A 475 0.13 -15.33 17.75
N VAL A 476 -0.18 -14.82 16.56
CA VAL A 476 -0.81 -13.51 16.40
C VAL A 476 -2.28 -13.56 16.79
N ALA A 477 -3.01 -14.60 16.40
CA ALA A 477 -4.40 -14.78 16.80
C ALA A 477 -4.54 -14.88 18.32
N GLN A 478 -3.63 -15.56 19.01
CA GLN A 478 -3.59 -15.57 20.47
C GLN A 478 -3.34 -14.16 21.04
N ALA A 479 -2.34 -13.45 20.52
CA ALA A 479 -2.01 -12.09 20.98
C ALA A 479 -3.11 -11.04 20.69
N LEU A 480 -4.01 -11.30 19.74
CA LEU A 480 -5.16 -10.45 19.44
C LEU A 480 -6.38 -10.75 20.36
N LYS A 481 -6.41 -11.93 20.99
CA LYS A 481 -7.46 -12.32 21.94
C LYS A 481 -7.15 -11.89 23.37
N ASP A 482 -5.89 -11.91 23.75
CA ASP A 482 -5.38 -11.44 25.05
C ASP A 482 -5.45 -9.91 25.15
#